data_AF-A0AAJ6NYX7-F1
#
_entry.id   AF-A0AAJ6NYX7-F1
#
_cell.length_a   1.000
_cell.length_b   1.000
_cell.length_c   1.000
_cell.angle_alpha   90.00
_cell.angle_beta   90.00
_cell.angle_gamma   90.00
#
_symmetry.space_group_name_H-M   'P 1'
#
loop_
_entity.id
_entity.type
_entity.pdbx_description
1 polymer ?
#
loop_
_entity_poly.entity_id
_entity_poly.type
_entity_poly.pdbx_seq_one_letter_code
_entity_poly.pdbx_strand_id
1 'polypeptide(L)' 'MERSILIHFDKLTGEVRVEAEGFEGLSCLEATQPFEEVLGVVEGDRTFKPEAQQQRMTANHQTRLRQ' A
#
# COMPACT_ATOMS: atom_id res chain seq x y z
N MET A 1 -17.40 -5.43 -3.37
CA MET A 1 -16.87 -4.88 -2.11
C MET A 1 -16.75 -3.38 -2.27
N GLU A 2 -17.10 -2.64 -1.22
CA GLU A 2 -16.86 -1.19 -1.18
C GLU A 2 -15.36 -0.93 -1.04
N ARG A 3 -14.87 0.14 -1.67
CA ARG A 3 -13.45 0.54 -1.68
C ARG A 3 -13.34 1.92 -1.09
N SER A 4 -12.44 2.11 -0.14
CA SER A 4 -12.29 3.36 0.61
C SER A 4 -10.82 3.68 0.85
N ILE A 5 -10.50 4.98 0.82
CA ILE A 5 -9.21 5.50 1.23
C ILE A 5 -9.42 6.23 2.54
N LEU A 6 -8.78 5.74 3.59
CA LEU A 6 -8.81 6.29 4.94
C LEU A 6 -7.54 7.10 5.15
N ILE A 7 -7.70 8.38 5.49
CA ILE A 7 -6.57 9.26 5.82
C ILE A 7 -6.64 9.55 7.31
N HIS A 8 -5.69 9.01 8.06
CA HIS A 8 -5.53 9.24 9.48
C HIS A 8 -4.58 10.41 9.69
N PHE A 9 -5.03 11.41 10.44
CA PHE A 9 -4.23 12.57 10.80
C PHE A 9 -4.11 12.64 12.32
N ASP A 10 -2.90 12.46 12.83
CA ASP A 10 -2.60 12.70 14.23
C ASP A 10 -2.38 14.20 14.46
N LYS A 11 -3.26 14.82 15.24
CA LYS A 11 -3.22 16.26 15.51
C LYS A 11 -2.10 16.68 16.47
N LEU A 12 -1.55 15.74 17.23
CA LEU A 12 -0.50 16.00 18.23
C LEU A 12 0.88 15.89 17.59
N THR A 13 1.11 14.88 16.76
CA THR A 13 2.40 14.63 16.11
C THR A 13 2.49 15.22 14.69
N GLY A 14 1.34 15.47 14.05
CA GLY A 14 1.27 15.83 12.64
C GLY A 14 1.46 14.63 11.70
N GLU A 15 1.50 13.40 12.23
CA GLU A 15 1.64 12.19 11.42
C GLU A 15 0.41 11.97 10.53
N VAL A 16 0.66 11.68 9.25
CA VAL A 16 -0.38 11.37 8.27
C VAL A 16 -0.19 9.94 7.79
N ARG A 17 -1.23 9.11 7.90
CA ARG A 17 -1.23 7.73 7.43
C ARG A 17 -2.36 7.52 6.43
N VAL A 18 -2.05 6.88 5.31
CA VAL A 18 -3.03 6.55 4.26
C VAL A 18 -3.25 5.05 4.26
N GLU A 19 -4.50 4.63 4.38
CA GLU A 19 -4.91 3.22 4.37
C GLU A 19 -5.92 2.95 3.26
N ALA A 20 -5.64 1.93 2.45
CA ALA A 20 -6.55 1.45 1.41
C ALA A 20 -7.36 0.25 1.94
N GLU A 21 -8.67 0.42 2.09
CA GLU A 21 -9.58 -0.62 2.55
C GLU A 21 -10.45 -1.15 1.40
N GLY A 22 -10.63 -2.47 1.35
CA GLY A 22 -11.36 -3.15 0.27
C GLY A 22 -10.62 -3.24 -1.07
N PHE A 23 -9.32 -2.90 -1.09
CA PHE A 23 -8.44 -3.07 -2.25
C PHE A 23 -7.76 -4.43 -2.22
N GLU A 24 -7.64 -5.07 -3.38
CA GLU A 24 -7.05 -6.41 -3.54
C GLU A 24 -5.73 -6.33 -4.30
N GLY A 25 -4.72 -7.03 -3.81
CA GLY A 25 -3.43 -7.14 -4.47
C GLY A 25 -2.70 -5.82 -4.62
N LEU A 26 -2.15 -5.56 -5.82
CA LEU A 26 -1.39 -4.34 -6.11
C LEU A 26 -2.26 -3.11 -6.38
N SER A 27 -3.59 -3.27 -6.48
CA SER A 27 -4.51 -2.15 -6.70
C SER A 27 -4.54 -1.15 -5.54
N CYS A 28 -4.08 -1.55 -4.34
CA CYS A 28 -3.94 -0.64 -3.21
C CYS A 28 -2.84 0.40 -3.43
N LEU A 29 -1.75 0.03 -4.15
CA LEU A 29 -0.64 0.92 -4.43
C LEU A 29 -1.05 2.03 -5.39
N GLU A 30 -1.75 1.67 -6.46
CA GLU A 30 -2.25 2.64 -7.45
C GLU A 30 -3.26 3.60 -6.80
N ALA A 31 -4.04 3.11 -5.84
CA ALA A 31 -5.04 3.92 -5.15
C ALA A 31 -4.44 4.87 -4.11
N THR A 32 -3.36 4.49 -3.43
CA THR A 32 -2.68 5.35 -2.43
C THR A 32 -1.65 6.29 -3.05
N GLN A 33 -1.12 5.95 -4.23
CA GLN A 33 -0.08 6.72 -4.95
C GLN A 33 -0.34 8.23 -5.06
N PRO A 34 -1.51 8.72 -5.51
CA PRO A 34 -1.73 10.17 -5.63
C PRO A 34 -1.71 10.89 -4.27
N PHE A 35 -2.06 10.18 -3.18
CA PHE A 35 -2.03 10.75 -1.83
C PHE A 35 -0.61 10.74 -1.27
N GLU A 36 0.14 9.66 -1.48
CA GLU A 36 1.55 9.56 -1.08
C GLU A 36 2.41 10.62 -1.76
N GLU A 37 2.18 10.89 -3.05
CA GLU A 37 2.91 11.91 -3.82
C GLU A 37 2.70 13.31 -3.25
N VAL A 38 1.44 13.68 -2.96
CA VAL A 38 1.10 15.00 -2.39
C VAL A 38 1.63 15.14 -0.96
N LEU A 39 1.64 14.05 -0.19
CA LEU A 39 2.19 14.03 1.17
C LEU A 39 3.72 13.96 1.20
N GLY A 40 4.39 13.74 0.06
CA GLY A 40 5.84 13.59 -0.03
C GLY A 40 6.36 12.31 0.64
N VAL A 41 5.52 11.29 0.79
CA VAL A 41 5.87 10.02 1.45
C VAL A 41 6.80 9.21 0.54
N VAL A 42 7.96 8.82 1.07
CA VAL A 42 8.94 7.98 0.37
C VAL A 42 8.54 6.51 0.51
N GLU A 43 8.75 5.70 -0.54
CA GLU A 43 8.34 4.29 -0.63
C GLU A 43 8.82 3.35 0.51
N GLY A 44 9.66 3.85 1.45
CA GLY A 44 10.22 3.11 2.57
C GLY A 44 9.30 2.93 3.80
N ASP A 45 8.29 3.79 3.99
CA ASP A 45 7.39 3.76 5.16
C ASP A 45 6.07 2.97 4.92
N ARG A 46 6.02 2.17 3.86
CA ARG A 46 4.83 1.38 3.52
C ARG A 46 4.70 0.14 4.39
N THR A 47 3.61 0.06 5.15
CA THR A 47 3.22 -1.18 5.85
C THR A 47 2.17 -1.91 5.02
N PHE A 48 2.46 -3.15 4.62
CA PHE A 48 1.55 -3.97 3.81
C PHE A 48 0.73 -4.89 4.69
N LYS A 49 -0.58 -4.97 4.41
CA LYS A 49 -1.45 -5.99 5.01
C LYS A 49 -1.07 -7.37 4.45
N PRO A 50 -1.27 -8.46 5.23
CA PRO A 50 -0.81 -9.81 4.87
C PRO A 50 -1.34 -10.30 3.50
N GLU A 51 -2.50 -9.85 3.08
CA GLU A 51 -3.13 -10.17 1.79
C GLU A 51 -2.29 -9.64 0.60
N ALA A 52 -1.73 -8.44 0.72
CA ALA A 52 -0.83 -7.88 -0.28
C ALA A 52 0.56 -8.55 -0.22
N GLN A 53 1.01 -8.96 0.97
CA GLN A 53 2.31 -9.60 1.17
C GLN A 53 2.38 -10.98 0.49
N GLN A 54 1.31 -11.78 0.55
CA GLN A 54 1.26 -13.09 -0.11
C GLN A 54 1.43 -13.00 -1.64
N GLN A 55 0.85 -11.98 -2.28
CA GLN A 55 0.93 -11.82 -3.74
C GLN A 55 2.32 -11.38 -4.23
N ARG A 56 3.04 -10.56 -3.44
CA ARG A 56 4.43 -10.17 -3.75
C ARG A 56 5.38 -11.37 -3.69
N MET A 57 5.18 -12.31 -2.76
CA MET A 57 6.01 -13.51 -2.65
C MET A 57 5.80 -14.45 -3.85
N THR A 58 4.57 -14.58 -4.36
CA THR A 58 4.29 -15.40 -5.55
C THR A 58 4.90 -14.82 -6.83
N ALA A 59 4.93 -13.50 -6.99
CA ALA A 59 5.55 -12.85 -8.14
C ALA A 59 7.07 -13.10 -8.21
N ASN A 60 7.76 -13.08 -7.06
CA ASN A 60 9.20 -13.36 -6.99
C ASN A 60 9.56 -14.84 -7.22
N HIS A 61 8.62 -15.77 -6.99
CA HIS A 61 8.89 -17.20 -7.18
C HIS A 61 8.89 -17.59 -8.68
N GLN A 62 8.10 -16.92 -9.51
CA GLN A 62 8.04 -17.24 -10.95
C GLN A 62 9.30 -16.81 -11.72
N THR A 63 10.02 -15.80 -11.26
CA THR A 63 11.27 -15.34 -11.90
C THR A 63 12.44 -16.31 -11.69
N ARG A 64 12.36 -17.19 -10.69
CA ARG A 64 13.44 -18.16 -10.37
C ARG A 64 13.32 -19.49 -11.11
N LEU A 65 12.18 -19.77 -11.74
CA LEU A 65 11.93 -21.00 -12.52
C LEU A 65 12.23 -20.81 -14.03
N ARG A 66 12.62 -19.61 -14.45
CA ARG A 66 13.00 -19.27 -15.85
C ARG A 66 14.46 -18.83 -15.98
N GLN A 67 15.34 -19.32 -15.10
CA GLN A 67 16.80 -19.20 -15.24
C GLN A 67 17.43 -20.58 -15.22
#